data_AF-X1LP08-F1
#
_entry.id   AF-X1LP08-F1
#
_cell.length_a   1.000
_cell.length_b   1.000
_cell.length_c   1.000
_cell.angle_alpha   90.00
_cell.angle_beta   90.00
_cell.angle_gamma   90.00
#
_symmetry.space_group_name_H-M   'P 1'
#
loop_
_entity.id
_entity.type
_entity.pdbx_description
1 polymer ?
#
loop_
_entity_poly.entity_id
_entity_poly.type
_entity_poly.pdbx_seq_one_letter_code
_entity_poly.pdbx_strand_id
1 'polypeptide(L)'
;VFIGVKVFTAPAPKQPQSLTQKQAPAPEAAVETAKESEQDLGVEPGAEPAEEKFDAELKEIKELFAAGDIDGLASMLFDKPLASWLAAAVYLAEIGDSQALEALEKLSSTLGGDDPNNLFAIAAAELWSRIEQEKGKPVFAEDDKLKSEPAGLVRTIDEKSYIYGWLIDANGDPVRGEIKLGVSRAEADADGAFTIREPADYTKFGLVFGRTFDANGNLGRFFVWDRDNDANNLQIVVEPLARVSGVVVDSNNNTISDFRLKISVFETEDVVYQGSIGG
;
A
#
# COMPACT_ATOMS: atom_id res chain seq x y z
N VAL A 1 -0.49 24.36 17.15
CA VAL A 1 0.47 24.90 16.16
C VAL A 1 -0.22 24.89 14.81
N PHE A 2 -0.46 26.05 14.20
CA PHE A 2 -0.93 26.11 12.81
C PHE A 2 0.27 25.85 11.91
N ILE A 3 0.23 24.76 11.14
CA ILE A 3 1.30 24.40 10.21
C ILE A 3 0.91 24.93 8.83
N GLY A 4 1.54 26.03 8.40
CA GLY A 4 1.48 26.48 7.02
C GLY A 4 2.38 25.60 6.16
N VAL A 5 1.82 24.59 5.50
CA VAL A 5 2.58 23.77 4.53
C VAL A 5 2.61 24.51 3.20
N LYS A 6 3.79 25.02 2.83
CA LYS A 6 4.02 25.57 1.48
C LYS A 6 4.52 24.43 0.59
N VAL A 7 3.60 23.83 -0.15
CA VAL A 7 3.93 22.80 -1.15
C VAL A 7 4.62 23.48 -2.33
N PHE A 8 5.88 23.10 -2.58
CA PHE A 8 6.56 23.46 -3.81
C PHE A 8 6.36 22.33 -4.81
N THR A 9 5.39 22.49 -5.71
CA THR A 9 5.27 21.62 -6.87
C THR A 9 6.46 21.88 -7.78
N ALA A 10 7.16 20.84 -8.23
CA ALA A 10 8.12 20.98 -9.33
C ALA A 10 7.40 21.67 -10.50
N PRO A 11 8.06 22.58 -11.23
CA PRO A 11 7.43 23.25 -12.36
C PRO A 11 6.88 22.18 -13.30
N ALA A 12 5.58 22.26 -13.60
CA ALA A 12 4.93 21.35 -14.52
C ALA A 12 5.78 21.22 -15.79
N PRO A 13 5.93 20.00 -16.36
CA PRO A 13 6.53 19.86 -17.67
C PRO A 13 5.79 20.82 -18.62
N LYS A 14 6.57 21.61 -19.37
CA LYS A 14 6.06 22.71 -20.20
C LYS A 14 4.90 22.19 -21.05
N GLN A 15 3.67 22.54 -20.67
CA GLN A 15 2.52 22.32 -21.52
C GLN A 15 2.75 23.06 -22.85
N PRO A 16 2.44 22.45 -24.00
CA PRO A 16 2.45 23.15 -25.27
C PRO A 16 1.48 24.34 -25.18
N GLN A 17 2.01 25.53 -25.52
CA GLN A 17 1.28 26.80 -25.44
C GLN A 17 -0.01 26.74 -26.27
N SER A 18 -1.14 26.69 -25.59
CA SER A 18 -2.46 26.96 -26.17
C SER A 18 -2.81 28.44 -25.96
N LEU A 19 -3.32 29.05 -27.02
CA LEU A 19 -3.60 30.47 -27.18
C LEU A 19 -4.76 30.96 -26.29
N THR A 20 -4.49 32.07 -25.60
CA THR A 20 -5.39 33.21 -25.33
C THR A 20 -6.83 32.91 -24.95
N GLN A 21 -7.15 33.02 -23.65
CA GLN A 21 -8.49 33.40 -23.21
C GLN A 21 -8.47 34.54 -22.19
N LYS A 22 -9.46 35.41 -22.38
CA LYS A 22 -9.57 36.80 -21.96
C LYS A 22 -10.10 36.90 -20.52
N GLN A 23 -9.35 37.61 -19.69
CA GLN A 23 -9.64 37.89 -18.28
C GLN A 23 -10.78 38.91 -18.14
N ALA A 24 -11.65 38.71 -17.13
CA ALA A 24 -12.63 39.67 -16.65
C ALA A 24 -12.55 39.78 -15.11
N PRO A 25 -12.93 40.93 -14.51
CA PRO A 25 -12.44 41.35 -13.19
C PRO A 25 -13.21 40.77 -12.00
N ALA A 26 -12.50 40.75 -10.86
CA ALA A 26 -12.92 40.33 -9.53
C ALA A 26 -13.89 41.32 -8.86
N PRO A 27 -14.71 40.86 -7.89
CA PRO A 27 -15.30 41.73 -6.87
C PRO A 27 -14.53 41.69 -5.55
N GLU A 28 -14.45 42.87 -4.94
CA GLU A 28 -13.94 43.19 -3.61
C GLU A 28 -14.81 42.64 -2.46
N ALA A 29 -14.20 42.69 -1.26
CA ALA A 29 -14.78 42.79 0.08
C ALA A 29 -15.07 41.48 0.84
N ALA A 30 -14.33 41.26 1.93
CA ALA A 30 -14.71 41.71 3.28
C ALA A 30 -13.78 41.05 4.30
N VAL A 31 -12.98 41.87 4.99
CA VAL A 31 -12.14 41.45 6.12
C VAL A 31 -12.98 41.54 7.39
N GLU A 32 -13.35 40.40 7.97
CA GLU A 32 -13.97 40.33 9.30
C GLU A 32 -12.92 39.83 10.30
N THR A 33 -12.55 40.72 11.22
CA THR A 33 -11.51 40.51 12.22
C THR A 33 -12.10 39.74 13.40
N ALA A 34 -11.84 38.43 13.49
CA ALA A 34 -12.18 37.62 14.65
C ALA A 34 -11.12 37.80 15.76
N LYS A 35 -11.59 38.16 16.96
CA LYS A 35 -10.77 38.26 18.18
C LYS A 35 -10.28 36.88 18.61
N GLU A 36 -8.96 36.70 18.62
CA GLU A 36 -8.27 35.59 19.27
C GLU A 36 -8.47 35.67 20.79
N SER A 37 -9.04 34.62 21.38
CA SER A 37 -8.99 34.39 22.82
C SER A 37 -7.75 33.57 23.13
N GLU A 38 -6.79 34.15 23.85
CA GLU A 38 -5.68 33.44 24.46
C GLU A 38 -6.21 32.54 25.58
N GLN A 39 -6.43 31.26 25.26
CA GLN A 39 -6.55 30.21 26.28
C GLN A 39 -5.16 29.62 26.52
N ASP A 40 -4.63 29.95 27.69
CA ASP A 40 -3.45 29.36 28.31
C ASP A 40 -3.68 27.87 28.55
N LEU A 41 -3.20 27.04 27.61
CA LEU A 41 -3.19 25.59 27.73
C LEU A 41 -1.86 25.18 28.37
N GLY A 42 -1.90 24.90 29.67
CA GLY A 42 -0.79 24.30 30.41
C GLY A 42 -0.30 23.03 29.72
N VAL A 43 0.91 23.09 29.17
CA VAL A 43 1.59 21.96 28.55
C VAL A 43 2.10 21.04 29.66
N GLU A 44 1.44 19.91 29.87
CA GLU A 44 2.01 18.82 30.66
C GLU A 44 3.21 18.20 29.91
N PRO A 45 4.41 18.18 30.49
CA PRO A 45 5.56 17.53 29.90
C PRO A 45 5.54 16.04 30.29
N GLY A 46 5.30 15.14 29.33
CA GLY A 46 5.45 13.70 29.62
C GLY A 46 4.83 12.69 28.66
N ALA A 47 4.32 13.08 27.49
CA ALA A 47 3.91 12.09 26.50
C ALA A 47 5.15 11.50 25.83
N GLU A 48 5.53 10.28 26.21
CA GLU A 48 6.43 9.46 25.40
C GLU A 48 6.00 9.53 23.93
N PRO A 49 6.94 9.75 23.03
CA PRO A 49 6.57 10.22 21.72
C PRO A 49 6.02 8.99 20.96
N ALA A 50 4.74 9.01 20.58
CA ALA A 50 3.96 7.94 19.92
C ALA A 50 4.61 7.13 18.75
N GLU A 51 5.58 7.64 18.01
CA GLU A 51 6.32 6.89 16.96
C GLU A 51 7.27 5.84 17.54
N GLU A 52 7.98 6.15 18.64
CA GLU A 52 8.84 5.16 19.31
C GLU A 52 8.01 3.98 19.83
N LYS A 53 6.75 4.25 20.22
CA LYS A 53 5.78 3.21 20.59
C LYS A 53 5.39 2.36 19.39
N PHE A 54 5.08 2.98 18.26
CA PHE A 54 4.73 2.24 17.05
C PHE A 54 5.91 1.43 16.50
N ASP A 55 7.13 1.96 16.52
CA ASP A 55 8.33 1.23 16.07
C ASP A 55 8.64 0.04 16.97
N ALA A 56 8.47 0.20 18.29
CA ALA A 56 8.58 -0.88 19.24
C ALA A 56 7.51 -1.96 19.00
N GLU A 57 6.26 -1.56 18.76
CA GLU A 57 5.16 -2.47 18.43
C GLU A 57 5.38 -3.18 17.08
N LEU A 58 5.85 -2.47 16.06
CA LEU A 58 6.14 -3.05 14.76
C LEU A 58 7.31 -4.05 14.85
N LYS A 59 8.30 -3.75 15.70
CA LYS A 59 9.38 -4.69 16.00
C LYS A 59 8.83 -5.93 16.71
N GLU A 60 7.98 -5.77 17.72
CA GLU A 60 7.30 -6.87 18.42
C GLU A 60 6.49 -7.74 17.45
N ILE A 61 5.69 -7.13 16.56
CA ILE A 61 4.92 -7.84 15.52
C ILE A 61 5.84 -8.66 14.60
N LYS A 62 6.98 -8.09 14.17
CA LYS A 62 7.95 -8.79 13.33
C LYS A 62 8.60 -9.97 14.05
N GLU A 63 8.87 -9.83 15.35
CA GLU A 63 9.41 -10.92 16.17
C GLU A 63 8.39 -12.06 16.32
N LEU A 64 7.11 -11.74 16.56
CA LEU A 64 6.03 -12.72 16.61
C LEU A 64 5.84 -13.43 15.26
N PHE A 65 5.88 -12.70 14.15
CA PHE A 65 5.83 -13.27 12.80
C PHE A 65 7.00 -14.21 12.53
N ALA A 66 8.23 -13.80 12.85
CA ALA A 66 9.42 -14.63 12.67
C ALA A 66 9.37 -15.91 13.52
N ALA A 67 8.71 -15.86 14.68
CA ALA A 67 8.49 -17.01 15.54
C ALA A 67 7.31 -17.91 15.09
N GLY A 68 6.48 -17.45 14.15
CA GLY A 68 5.21 -18.12 13.80
C GLY A 68 4.19 -18.09 14.94
N ASP A 69 4.26 -17.10 15.83
CA ASP A 69 3.37 -16.97 16.99
C ASP A 69 2.03 -16.33 16.58
N ILE A 70 1.10 -17.17 16.13
CA ILE A 70 -0.21 -16.76 15.65
C ILE A 70 -1.06 -16.18 16.78
N ASP A 71 -1.03 -16.79 17.97
CA ASP A 71 -1.79 -16.32 19.13
C ASP A 71 -1.29 -14.94 19.57
N GLY A 72 0.03 -14.75 19.60
CA GLY A 72 0.65 -13.45 19.84
C GLY A 72 0.21 -12.41 18.81
N LEU A 73 0.31 -12.71 17.51
CA LEU A 73 -0.15 -11.80 16.45
C LEU A 73 -1.65 -11.50 16.52
N ALA A 74 -2.48 -12.49 16.86
CA ALA A 74 -3.91 -12.31 17.03
C ALA A 74 -4.25 -11.44 18.25
N SER A 75 -3.47 -11.49 19.32
CA SER A 75 -3.66 -10.59 20.47
C SER A 75 -3.38 -9.11 20.10
N MET A 76 -2.41 -8.87 19.22
CA MET A 76 -2.06 -7.53 18.75
C MET A 76 -3.24 -6.84 18.03
N LEU A 77 -4.15 -7.62 17.45
CA LEU A 77 -5.34 -7.15 16.73
C LEU A 77 -6.39 -6.45 17.62
N PHE A 78 -6.34 -6.62 18.94
CA PHE A 78 -7.34 -6.05 19.85
C PHE A 78 -6.76 -5.07 20.87
N ASP A 79 -5.48 -5.25 21.24
CA ASP A 79 -4.90 -4.54 22.38
C ASP A 79 -4.03 -3.33 22.00
N LYS A 80 -3.73 -3.16 20.71
CA LYS A 80 -2.81 -2.12 20.20
C LYS A 80 -3.53 -1.00 19.42
N PRO A 81 -2.84 0.06 18.97
CA PRO A 81 -3.38 1.04 18.03
C PRO A 81 -3.67 0.44 16.64
N LEU A 82 -4.57 1.08 15.88
CA LEU A 82 -5.01 0.61 14.56
C LEU A 82 -3.87 0.31 13.57
N ALA A 83 -2.79 1.11 13.59
CA ALA A 83 -1.64 0.89 12.71
C ALA A 83 -0.98 -0.48 12.97
N SER A 84 -0.91 -0.87 14.24
CA SER A 84 -0.35 -2.15 14.69
C SER A 84 -1.30 -3.31 14.37
N TRP A 85 -2.63 -3.07 14.40
CA TRP A 85 -3.62 -4.06 13.95
C TRP A 85 -3.45 -4.39 12.47
N LEU A 86 -3.30 -3.36 11.63
CA LEU A 86 -3.14 -3.55 10.19
C LEU A 86 -1.85 -4.31 9.87
N ALA A 87 -0.74 -3.97 10.54
CA ALA A 87 0.52 -4.69 10.38
C ALA A 87 0.38 -6.17 10.79
N ALA A 88 -0.21 -6.45 11.96
CA ALA A 88 -0.43 -7.82 12.42
C ALA A 88 -1.35 -8.61 11.48
N ALA A 89 -2.42 -7.99 10.95
CA ALA A 89 -3.35 -8.63 10.01
C ALA A 89 -2.65 -9.04 8.70
N VAL A 90 -1.76 -8.20 8.17
CA VAL A 90 -0.96 -8.53 6.98
C VAL A 90 -0.05 -9.73 7.25
N TYR A 91 0.64 -9.76 8.39
CA TYR A 91 1.51 -10.89 8.73
C TYR A 91 0.73 -12.19 8.98
N LEU A 92 -0.44 -12.11 9.62
CA LEU A 92 -1.31 -13.27 9.81
C LEU A 92 -1.77 -13.87 8.46
N ALA A 93 -2.15 -13.03 7.50
CA ALA A 93 -2.46 -13.48 6.14
C ALA A 93 -1.22 -14.08 5.44
N GLU A 94 -0.03 -13.53 5.70
CA GLU A 94 1.22 -14.03 5.14
C GLU A 94 1.63 -15.41 5.68
N ILE A 95 1.43 -15.69 6.98
CA ILE A 95 1.69 -17.00 7.60
C ILE A 95 0.83 -18.08 6.94
N GLY A 96 -0.43 -17.78 6.64
CA GLY A 96 -1.32 -18.74 6.00
C GLY A 96 -1.98 -19.75 6.96
N ASP A 97 -1.87 -19.56 8.27
CA ASP A 97 -2.44 -20.50 9.24
C ASP A 97 -3.94 -20.24 9.52
N SER A 98 -4.74 -21.30 9.41
CA SER A 98 -6.18 -21.29 9.69
C SER A 98 -6.59 -20.78 11.08
N GLN A 99 -5.72 -20.85 12.08
CA GLN A 99 -6.01 -20.34 13.42
C GLN A 99 -6.20 -18.82 13.45
N ALA A 100 -5.60 -18.09 12.50
CA ALA A 100 -5.73 -16.63 12.40
C ALA A 100 -7.10 -16.15 11.90
N LEU A 101 -7.88 -17.05 11.30
CA LEU A 101 -9.04 -16.72 10.48
C LEU A 101 -10.20 -16.17 11.31
N GLU A 102 -10.47 -16.77 12.48
CA GLU A 102 -11.52 -16.31 13.40
C GLU A 102 -11.25 -14.87 13.88
N ALA A 103 -9.98 -14.56 14.20
CA ALA A 103 -9.59 -13.22 14.66
C ALA A 103 -9.77 -12.16 13.57
N LEU A 104 -9.36 -12.46 12.33
CA LEU A 104 -9.51 -11.58 11.18
C LEU A 104 -10.98 -11.36 10.80
N GLU A 105 -11.81 -12.42 10.78
CA GLU A 105 -13.25 -12.31 10.50
C GLU A 105 -13.97 -11.49 11.56
N LYS A 106 -13.64 -11.71 12.84
CA LYS A 106 -14.22 -10.94 13.95
C LYS A 106 -13.90 -9.45 13.84
N LEU A 107 -12.65 -9.09 13.53
CA LEU A 107 -12.28 -7.70 13.29
C LEU A 107 -12.96 -7.12 12.06
N SER A 108 -13.05 -7.90 10.98
CA SER A 108 -13.76 -7.50 9.77
C SER A 108 -15.19 -7.09 10.10
N SER A 109 -15.94 -7.94 10.81
CA SER A 109 -17.32 -7.62 11.23
C SER A 109 -17.40 -6.44 12.19
N THR A 110 -16.38 -6.21 13.02
CA THR A 110 -16.40 -5.14 14.04
C THR A 110 -16.08 -3.76 13.45
N LEU A 111 -15.11 -3.67 12.54
CA LEU A 111 -14.54 -2.39 12.10
C LEU A 111 -15.03 -1.91 10.73
N GLY A 112 -15.47 -2.82 9.84
CA GLY A 112 -15.90 -2.44 8.48
C GLY A 112 -17.21 -3.07 8.01
N GLY A 113 -17.77 -4.03 8.76
CA GLY A 113 -19.02 -4.69 8.36
C GLY A 113 -18.93 -5.28 6.95
N ASP A 114 -19.88 -4.91 6.08
CA ASP A 114 -19.97 -5.35 4.69
C ASP A 114 -19.18 -4.45 3.70
N ASP A 115 -18.32 -3.56 4.18
CA ASP A 115 -17.49 -2.70 3.31
C ASP A 115 -16.53 -3.55 2.46
N PRO A 116 -16.63 -3.52 1.11
CA PRO A 116 -15.75 -4.28 0.24
C PRO A 116 -14.27 -3.88 0.34
N ASN A 117 -13.96 -2.71 0.90
CA ASN A 117 -12.60 -2.20 1.09
C ASN A 117 -12.04 -2.47 2.49
N ASN A 118 -12.73 -3.26 3.31
CA ASN A 118 -12.27 -3.62 4.64
C ASN A 118 -10.99 -4.49 4.59
N LEU A 119 -9.87 -3.92 5.03
CA LEU A 119 -8.55 -4.58 4.98
C LEU A 119 -8.52 -5.91 5.76
N PHE A 120 -9.30 -6.06 6.83
CA PHE A 120 -9.39 -7.33 7.57
C PHE A 120 -10.19 -8.39 6.81
N ALA A 121 -11.25 -7.98 6.09
CA ALA A 121 -12.01 -8.86 5.20
C ALA A 121 -11.13 -9.39 4.07
N ILE A 122 -10.29 -8.51 3.50
CA ILE A 122 -9.33 -8.85 2.45
C ILE A 122 -8.29 -9.84 2.98
N ALA A 123 -7.70 -9.57 4.15
CA ALA A 123 -6.73 -10.47 4.78
C ALA A 123 -7.33 -11.86 5.10
N ALA A 124 -8.54 -11.91 5.66
CA ALA A 124 -9.25 -13.16 5.93
C ALA A 124 -9.56 -13.94 4.64
N ALA A 125 -9.93 -13.23 3.57
CA ALA A 125 -10.19 -13.84 2.27
C ALA A 125 -8.93 -14.45 1.63
N GLU A 126 -7.80 -13.74 1.70
CA GLU A 126 -6.51 -14.25 1.21
C GLU A 126 -6.09 -15.52 1.96
N LEU A 127 -6.23 -15.49 3.29
CA LEU A 127 -5.95 -16.64 4.15
C LEU A 127 -6.83 -17.86 3.80
N TRP A 128 -8.14 -17.67 3.65
CA TRP A 128 -9.07 -18.71 3.18
C TRP A 128 -8.62 -19.34 1.87
N SER A 129 -8.24 -18.51 0.89
CA SER A 129 -7.78 -18.97 -0.43
C SER A 129 -6.54 -19.85 -0.31
N ARG A 130 -5.56 -19.44 0.51
CA ARG A 130 -4.34 -20.23 0.74
C ARG A 130 -4.64 -21.59 1.37
N ILE A 131 -5.46 -21.62 2.42
CA ILE A 131 -5.86 -22.86 3.11
C ILE A 131 -6.52 -23.83 2.13
N GLU A 132 -7.38 -23.33 1.24
CA GLU A 132 -8.06 -24.17 0.25
C GLU A 132 -7.09 -24.67 -0.84
N GLN A 133 -6.15 -23.83 -1.28
CA GLN A 133 -5.08 -24.25 -2.20
C GLN A 133 -4.18 -25.33 -1.59
N GLU A 134 -3.91 -25.28 -0.29
CA GLU A 134 -3.14 -26.31 0.41
C GLU A 134 -3.90 -27.63 0.54
N LYS A 135 -5.21 -27.58 0.81
CA LYS A 135 -6.06 -28.79 0.80
C LYS A 135 -6.17 -29.42 -0.58
N GLY A 136 -6.11 -28.61 -1.64
CA GLY A 136 -6.22 -29.04 -3.03
C GLY A 136 -4.92 -29.52 -3.68
N LYS A 137 -3.76 -29.31 -3.06
CA LYS A 137 -2.49 -29.85 -3.56
C LYS A 137 -2.44 -31.35 -3.27
N PRO A 138 -2.42 -32.24 -4.29
CA PRO A 138 -2.13 -33.64 -4.04
C PRO A 138 -0.76 -33.71 -3.39
N VAL A 139 -0.70 -34.29 -2.18
CA VAL A 139 0.55 -34.69 -1.54
C VAL A 139 1.16 -35.74 -2.45
N PHE A 140 1.97 -35.30 -3.42
CA PHE A 140 2.84 -36.20 -4.16
C PHE A 140 3.80 -36.76 -3.11
N ALA A 141 3.50 -37.97 -2.65
CA ALA A 141 4.50 -38.79 -2.00
C ALA A 141 5.74 -38.75 -2.89
N GLU A 142 6.86 -38.29 -2.35
CA GLU A 142 8.18 -38.49 -2.94
C GLU A 142 8.47 -40.00 -2.96
N ASP A 143 7.80 -40.72 -3.86
CA ASP A 143 8.10 -42.11 -4.17
C ASP A 143 8.83 -42.14 -5.51
N ASP A 144 10.14 -42.19 -5.36
CA ASP A 144 11.12 -42.83 -6.22
C ASP A 144 10.52 -43.83 -7.23
N LYS A 145 10.31 -43.38 -8.47
CA LYS A 145 10.57 -44.16 -9.71
C LYS A 145 10.28 -43.37 -10.97
N LEU A 146 11.35 -43.03 -11.69
CA LEU A 146 11.33 -42.97 -13.15
C LEU A 146 10.77 -44.30 -13.70
N LYS A 147 9.63 -44.26 -14.37
CA LYS A 147 9.42 -45.01 -15.61
C LYS A 147 8.15 -44.59 -16.36
N SER A 148 8.37 -44.29 -17.64
CA SER A 148 7.45 -44.22 -18.78
C SER A 148 6.41 -43.10 -18.79
N GLU A 149 6.66 -42.12 -19.67
CA GLU A 149 5.62 -41.31 -20.33
C GLU A 149 4.59 -42.21 -21.05
N PRO A 150 3.30 -41.84 -20.99
CA PRO A 150 2.39 -42.09 -22.07
C PRO A 150 2.11 -40.79 -22.84
N ALA A 151 2.37 -40.85 -24.14
CA ALA A 151 1.87 -39.88 -25.11
C ALA A 151 0.33 -39.90 -25.09
N GLY A 152 -0.29 -38.77 -24.74
CA GLY A 152 -1.74 -38.60 -24.84
C GLY A 152 -2.39 -37.86 -23.68
N LEU A 153 -1.89 -36.67 -23.33
CA LEU A 153 -2.64 -35.71 -22.52
C LEU A 153 -2.97 -34.51 -23.39
N VAL A 154 -4.24 -34.43 -23.79
CA VAL A 154 -4.88 -33.16 -24.15
C VAL A 154 -4.66 -32.25 -22.96
N ARG A 155 -3.69 -31.33 -23.08
CA ARG A 155 -3.49 -30.25 -22.12
C ARG A 155 -4.75 -29.39 -22.19
N THR A 156 -5.68 -29.55 -21.26
CA THR A 156 -6.55 -28.45 -20.86
C THR A 156 -5.61 -27.32 -20.55
N ILE A 157 -5.60 -26.31 -21.43
CA ILE A 157 -4.83 -25.10 -21.25
C ILE A 157 -5.30 -24.58 -19.89
N ASP A 158 -4.40 -24.62 -18.91
CA ASP A 158 -4.57 -23.97 -17.63
C ASP A 158 -4.88 -22.50 -18.00
N GLU A 159 -6.15 -22.09 -17.94
CA GLU A 159 -6.66 -20.74 -18.30
C GLU A 159 -6.16 -19.70 -17.29
N LYS A 160 -4.89 -19.80 -16.89
CA LYS A 160 -4.19 -18.79 -16.13
C LYS A 160 -3.99 -17.62 -17.08
N SER A 161 -4.89 -16.65 -16.99
CA SER A 161 -4.69 -15.34 -17.55
C SER A 161 -3.37 -14.77 -17.03
N TYR A 162 -2.56 -14.28 -17.95
CA TYR A 162 -1.36 -13.51 -17.65
C TYR A 162 -1.64 -12.06 -17.97
N ILE A 163 -1.13 -11.16 -17.14
CA ILE A 163 -1.11 -9.73 -17.39
C ILE A 163 0.23 -9.41 -18.04
N TYR A 164 0.16 -8.75 -19.19
CA TYR A 164 1.32 -8.23 -19.91
C TYR A 164 1.41 -6.72 -19.69
N GLY A 165 2.62 -6.22 -19.51
CA GLY A 165 2.82 -4.79 -19.29
C GLY A 165 4.24 -4.32 -19.49
N TRP A 166 4.42 -3.02 -19.33
CA TRP A 166 5.70 -2.33 -19.40
C TRP A 166 5.92 -1.49 -18.16
N LEU A 167 7.14 -1.56 -17.63
CA LEU A 167 7.66 -0.68 -16.61
C LEU A 167 8.48 0.41 -17.32
N ILE A 168 8.06 1.66 -17.20
CA ILE A 168 8.67 2.82 -17.88
C ILE A 168 8.96 3.93 -16.88
N ASP A 169 9.92 4.81 -17.17
CA ASP A 169 10.17 6.01 -16.38
C ASP A 169 9.24 7.18 -16.79
N ALA A 170 9.41 8.34 -16.15
CA ALA A 170 8.64 9.55 -16.46
C ALA A 170 8.86 10.12 -17.89
N ASN A 171 9.90 9.68 -18.60
CA ASN A 171 10.16 10.03 -20.00
C ASN A 171 9.56 9.02 -20.98
N GLY A 172 9.04 7.90 -20.47
CA GLY A 172 8.56 6.78 -21.28
C GLY A 172 9.67 5.80 -21.67
N ASP A 173 10.87 5.93 -21.10
CA ASP A 173 11.97 5.00 -21.36
C ASP A 173 11.78 3.73 -20.53
N PRO A 174 12.11 2.54 -21.06
CA PRO A 174 11.92 1.28 -20.35
C PRO A 174 12.83 1.15 -19.13
N VAL A 175 12.29 0.57 -18.06
CA VAL A 175 12.99 0.40 -16.78
C VAL A 175 12.94 -1.06 -16.34
N ARG A 176 14.10 -1.58 -15.89
CA ARG A 176 14.18 -2.86 -15.17
C ARG A 176 13.67 -2.71 -13.75
N GLY A 177 12.98 -3.73 -13.25
CA GLY A 177 12.42 -3.66 -11.90
C GLY A 177 11.62 -4.87 -11.49
N GLU A 178 11.19 -4.87 -10.22
CA GLU A 178 10.28 -5.88 -9.67
C GLU A 178 8.86 -5.33 -9.64
N ILE A 179 7.88 -6.14 -10.08
CA ILE A 179 6.46 -5.87 -9.98
C ILE A 179 5.86 -6.88 -9.01
N LYS A 180 5.15 -6.39 -8.00
CA LYS A 180 4.33 -7.22 -7.10
C LYS A 180 2.88 -6.83 -7.28
N LEU A 181 2.02 -7.82 -7.47
CA LEU A 181 0.57 -7.64 -7.60
C LEU A 181 -0.13 -8.69 -6.74
N GLY A 182 -0.62 -8.30 -5.57
CA GLY A 182 -1.00 -9.24 -4.52
C GLY A 182 0.17 -10.19 -4.18
N VAL A 183 -0.08 -11.49 -4.30
CA VAL A 183 0.93 -12.56 -4.11
C VAL A 183 1.79 -12.82 -5.35
N SER A 184 1.38 -12.34 -6.53
CA SER A 184 2.11 -12.54 -7.77
C SER A 184 3.33 -11.62 -7.84
N ARG A 185 4.41 -12.12 -8.43
CA ARG A 185 5.64 -11.36 -8.68
C ARG A 185 6.10 -11.53 -10.11
N ALA A 186 6.72 -10.50 -10.67
CA ALA A 186 7.38 -10.53 -11.97
C ALA A 186 8.58 -9.56 -11.97
N GLU A 187 9.50 -9.79 -12.88
CA GLU A 187 10.60 -8.86 -13.18
C GLU A 187 10.41 -8.28 -14.58
N ALA A 188 10.60 -6.97 -14.71
CA ALA A 188 10.70 -6.30 -15.99
C ALA A 188 12.09 -6.51 -16.60
N ASP A 189 12.12 -6.88 -17.88
CA ASP A 189 13.36 -7.11 -18.61
C ASP A 189 14.04 -5.80 -19.04
N ALA A 190 15.06 -5.89 -19.90
CA ALA A 190 15.80 -4.71 -20.37
C ALA A 190 14.96 -3.76 -21.24
N ASP A 191 13.88 -4.25 -21.83
CA ASP A 191 12.91 -3.48 -22.62
C ASP A 191 11.73 -3.04 -21.74
N GLY A 192 11.83 -3.21 -20.42
CA GLY A 192 10.81 -2.88 -19.44
C GLY A 192 9.61 -3.81 -19.48
N ALA A 193 9.60 -4.82 -20.36
CA ALA A 193 8.48 -5.72 -20.53
C ALA A 193 8.40 -6.70 -19.37
N PHE A 194 7.20 -6.96 -18.88
CA PHE A 194 6.95 -7.99 -17.87
C PHE A 194 5.72 -8.81 -18.20
N THR A 195 5.69 -10.03 -17.65
CA THR A 195 4.52 -10.90 -17.66
C THR A 195 4.30 -11.39 -16.24
N ILE A 196 3.15 -11.04 -15.66
CA ILE A 196 2.79 -11.43 -14.30
C ILE A 196 1.53 -12.27 -14.33
N ARG A 197 1.49 -13.32 -13.52
CA ARG A 197 0.31 -14.18 -13.41
C ARG A 197 -0.83 -13.40 -12.77
N GLU A 198 -2.02 -13.43 -13.40
CA GLU A 198 -3.20 -12.82 -12.80
C GLU A 198 -3.44 -13.44 -11.41
N PRO A 199 -3.59 -12.62 -10.35
CA PRO A 199 -3.86 -13.11 -9.01
C PRO A 199 -5.15 -13.93 -8.98
N ALA A 200 -5.10 -15.15 -8.43
CA ALA A 200 -6.28 -16.03 -8.36
C ALA A 200 -7.43 -15.42 -7.55
N ASP A 201 -7.07 -14.59 -6.56
CA ASP A 201 -8.00 -13.96 -5.63
C ASP A 201 -8.71 -12.74 -6.21
N TYR A 202 -8.41 -12.37 -7.47
CA TYR A 202 -9.10 -11.29 -8.19
C TYR A 202 -10.62 -11.48 -8.20
N THR A 203 -11.08 -12.73 -8.32
CA THR A 203 -12.49 -13.08 -8.47
C THR A 203 -13.40 -12.59 -7.35
N LYS A 204 -12.84 -12.20 -6.20
CA LYS A 204 -13.61 -11.82 -5.01
C LYS A 204 -13.84 -10.31 -4.87
N PHE A 205 -12.92 -9.47 -5.33
CA PHE A 205 -12.95 -8.02 -5.06
C PHE A 205 -12.85 -7.13 -6.30
N GLY A 206 -12.47 -7.66 -7.46
CA GLY A 206 -12.35 -6.86 -8.68
C GLY A 206 -11.18 -5.86 -8.70
N LEU A 207 -10.41 -5.75 -7.61
CA LEU A 207 -9.27 -4.84 -7.46
C LEU A 207 -8.10 -5.56 -6.79
N VAL A 208 -6.88 -5.29 -7.25
CA VAL A 208 -5.65 -5.80 -6.62
C VAL A 208 -4.62 -4.69 -6.47
N PHE A 209 -4.07 -4.55 -5.27
CA PHE A 209 -2.98 -3.63 -5.01
C PHE A 209 -1.65 -4.15 -5.57
N GLY A 210 -0.94 -3.24 -6.23
CA GLY A 210 0.36 -3.48 -6.80
C GLY A 210 1.40 -2.48 -6.33
N ARG A 211 2.66 -2.92 -6.39
CA ARG A 211 3.83 -2.08 -6.12
C ARG A 211 4.95 -2.44 -7.07
N THR A 212 5.70 -1.43 -7.50
CA THR A 212 6.88 -1.61 -8.35
C THR A 212 8.13 -1.09 -7.68
N PHE A 213 9.26 -1.71 -8.01
CA PHE A 213 10.59 -1.32 -7.56
C PHE A 213 11.52 -1.22 -8.76
N ASP A 214 12.45 -0.27 -8.75
CA ASP A 214 13.51 -0.21 -9.75
C ASP A 214 14.54 -1.35 -9.56
N ALA A 215 15.50 -1.48 -10.47
CA ALA A 215 16.57 -2.47 -10.39
C ALA A 215 17.47 -2.36 -9.15
N ASN A 216 17.43 -1.23 -8.43
CA ASN A 216 18.17 -1.01 -7.19
C ASN A 216 17.32 -1.32 -5.94
N GLY A 217 16.06 -1.73 -6.11
CA GLY A 217 15.12 -2.01 -5.02
C GLY A 217 14.46 -0.75 -4.45
N ASN A 218 14.60 0.42 -5.09
CA ASN A 218 13.86 1.60 -4.67
C ASN A 218 12.41 1.46 -5.09
N LEU A 219 11.48 1.77 -4.17
CA LEU A 219 10.06 1.83 -4.49
C LEU A 219 9.82 2.86 -5.60
N GLY A 220 9.19 2.41 -6.68
CA GLY A 220 8.80 3.24 -7.80
C GLY A 220 7.38 3.77 -7.65
N ARG A 221 6.40 2.87 -7.59
CA ARG A 221 4.98 3.25 -7.58
C ARG A 221 4.13 2.25 -6.80
N PHE A 222 3.14 2.77 -6.08
CA PHE A 222 1.96 2.00 -5.65
C PHE A 222 0.83 2.23 -6.65
N PHE A 223 0.10 1.18 -6.98
CA PHE A 223 -1.00 1.24 -7.92
C PHE A 223 -2.12 0.26 -7.55
N VAL A 224 -3.30 0.49 -8.09
CA VAL A 224 -4.42 -0.46 -8.05
C VAL A 224 -4.61 -0.96 -9.47
N TRP A 225 -4.76 -2.27 -9.63
CA TRP A 225 -5.07 -2.90 -10.90
C TRP A 225 -6.51 -3.43 -10.85
N ASP A 226 -7.27 -3.15 -11.89
CA ASP A 226 -8.63 -3.61 -12.10
C ASP A 226 -8.70 -4.39 -13.41
N ARG A 227 -9.17 -5.64 -13.41
CA ARG A 227 -9.19 -6.44 -14.65
C ARG A 227 -10.15 -5.86 -15.67
N ASP A 228 -11.25 -5.24 -15.25
CA ASP A 228 -12.27 -4.76 -16.17
C ASP A 228 -11.82 -3.47 -16.87
N ASN A 229 -10.92 -2.71 -16.24
CA ASN A 229 -10.40 -1.44 -16.75
C ASN A 229 -8.97 -1.53 -17.33
N ASP A 230 -8.14 -2.44 -16.81
CA ASP A 230 -6.71 -2.56 -17.11
C ASP A 230 -6.34 -3.89 -17.79
N ALA A 231 -7.27 -4.48 -18.54
CA ALA A 231 -7.04 -5.76 -19.23
C ALA A 231 -5.94 -5.65 -20.30
N ASN A 232 -4.84 -6.40 -20.09
CA ASN A 232 -3.81 -6.71 -21.08
C ASN A 232 -3.24 -5.50 -21.82
N ASN A 233 -2.39 -4.72 -21.14
CA ASN A 233 -1.32 -3.84 -21.65
C ASN A 233 -0.99 -2.80 -20.56
N LEU A 234 -0.67 -3.28 -19.36
CA LEU A 234 -0.47 -2.40 -18.20
C LEU A 234 0.81 -1.58 -18.39
N GLN A 235 0.70 -0.25 -18.44
CA GLN A 235 1.87 0.63 -18.40
C GLN A 235 2.01 1.21 -17.00
N ILE A 236 3.09 0.85 -16.32
CA ILE A 236 3.39 1.36 -14.99
C ILE A 236 4.53 2.37 -15.12
N VAL A 237 4.21 3.65 -14.91
CA VAL A 237 5.21 4.72 -14.86
C VAL A 237 5.85 4.74 -13.48
N VAL A 238 7.13 4.35 -13.42
CA VAL A 238 8.01 4.51 -12.26
C VAL A 238 8.38 5.97 -12.16
N GLU A 239 7.82 6.65 -11.17
CA GLU A 239 8.19 8.01 -10.86
C GLU A 239 9.26 8.02 -9.77
N PRO A 240 10.21 8.97 -9.80
CA PRO A 240 11.06 9.20 -8.65
C PRO A 240 10.17 9.47 -7.44
N LEU A 241 10.50 8.86 -6.30
CA LEU A 241 9.76 9.13 -5.05
C LEU A 241 9.61 10.63 -4.84
N ALA A 242 8.37 11.08 -4.68
CA ALA A 242 8.09 12.46 -4.36
C ALA A 242 8.86 12.84 -3.08
N ARG A 243 9.77 13.81 -3.19
CA ARG A 243 10.52 14.32 -2.05
C ARG A 243 9.74 15.48 -1.43
N VAL A 244 9.23 15.25 -0.22
CA VAL A 244 8.68 16.31 0.62
C VAL A 244 9.79 16.78 1.55
N SER A 245 10.15 18.07 1.48
CA SER A 245 11.13 18.69 2.37
C SER A 245 10.60 20.03 2.86
N GLY A 246 10.86 20.37 4.13
CA GLY A 246 10.46 21.63 4.73
C GLY A 246 11.21 21.92 6.02
N VAL A 247 10.99 23.11 6.58
CA VAL A 247 11.50 23.52 7.90
C VAL A 247 10.29 23.85 8.77
N VAL A 248 10.22 23.28 9.97
CA VAL A 248 9.20 23.67 10.96
C VAL A 248 9.75 24.83 11.77
N VAL A 249 8.93 25.87 11.94
CA VAL A 249 9.27 27.07 12.69
C VAL A 249 8.22 27.38 13.75
N ASP A 250 8.64 28.00 14.86
CA ASP A 250 7.74 28.51 15.90
C ASP A 250 7.09 29.85 15.49
N SER A 251 6.27 30.43 16.38
CA SER A 251 5.63 31.73 16.16
C SER A 251 6.61 32.91 16.04
N ASN A 252 7.88 32.72 16.40
CA ASN A 252 8.95 33.70 16.33
C ASN A 252 9.92 33.43 15.16
N ASN A 253 9.57 32.53 14.23
CA ASN A 253 10.41 32.06 13.12
C ASN A 253 11.70 31.31 13.53
N ASN A 254 11.80 30.81 14.75
CA ASN A 254 12.92 29.92 15.11
C ASN A 254 12.66 28.51 14.57
N THR A 255 13.70 27.89 14.00
CA THR A 255 13.61 26.49 13.57
C THR A 255 13.39 25.56 14.75
N ILE A 256 12.35 24.75 14.66
CA ILE A 256 12.09 23.64 15.56
C ILE A 256 12.80 22.42 14.97
N SER A 257 13.74 21.85 15.71
CA SER A 257 14.50 20.66 15.29
C SER A 257 13.93 19.37 15.86
N ASP A 258 13.12 19.47 16.92
CA ASP A 258 12.44 18.35 17.56
C ASP A 258 10.94 18.41 17.25
N PHE A 259 10.56 17.83 16.11
CA PHE A 259 9.18 17.72 15.69
C PHE A 259 8.97 16.41 14.92
N ARG A 260 7.72 15.94 14.90
CA ARG A 260 7.30 14.82 14.07
C ARG A 260 6.38 15.27 12.97
N LEU A 261 6.71 14.85 11.76
CA LEU A 261 5.91 15.11 10.59
C LEU A 261 5.04 13.89 10.28
N LYS A 262 3.73 14.01 10.49
CA LYS A 262 2.78 13.06 9.90
C LYS A 262 2.45 13.53 8.49
N ILE A 263 2.90 12.79 7.49
CA ILE A 263 2.49 13.01 6.10
C ILE A 263 1.29 12.12 5.83
N SER A 264 0.19 12.72 5.39
CA SER A 264 -0.94 11.99 4.81
C SER A 264 -1.02 12.35 3.33
N VAL A 265 -1.16 11.35 2.46
CA VAL A 265 -1.34 11.58 1.02
C VAL A 265 -2.83 11.49 0.74
N PHE A 266 -3.39 12.58 0.22
CA PHE A 266 -4.78 12.65 -0.20
C PHE A 266 -4.82 12.62 -1.73
N GLU A 267 -5.55 11.66 -2.30
CA GLU A 267 -5.95 11.74 -3.70
C GLU A 267 -7.22 12.58 -3.78
N THR A 268 -7.35 13.42 -4.81
CA THR A 268 -8.33 14.51 -4.88
C THR A 268 -9.81 14.10 -4.96
N GLU A 269 -10.14 12.81 -4.85
CA GLU A 269 -11.51 12.30 -4.84
C GLU A 269 -11.63 11.17 -3.79
N ASP A 270 -12.00 11.54 -2.56
CA ASP A 270 -12.52 10.70 -1.46
C ASP A 270 -11.74 9.47 -0.95
N VAL A 271 -10.51 9.17 -1.41
CA VAL A 271 -9.70 8.07 -0.87
C VAL A 271 -8.55 8.58 0.02
N VAL A 272 -8.56 8.16 1.29
CA VAL A 272 -7.55 8.55 2.29
C VAL A 272 -6.50 7.44 2.44
N TYR A 273 -5.29 7.67 1.95
CA TYR A 273 -4.14 6.83 2.29
C TYR A 273 -3.39 7.43 3.48
N GLN A 274 -3.48 6.79 4.64
CA GLN A 274 -2.65 7.11 5.80
C GLN A 274 -1.44 6.17 5.85
N GLY A 275 -0.25 6.72 5.67
CA GLY A 275 1.01 6.03 5.92
C GLY A 275 1.95 6.96 6.66
N SER A 276 2.59 6.47 7.72
CA SER A 276 3.70 7.19 8.35
C SER A 276 4.97 6.95 7.52
N ILE A 277 5.61 8.02 7.07
CA ILE A 277 6.95 7.97 6.47
C ILE A 277 7.84 8.82 7.39
N GLY A 278 8.55 8.15 8.30
CA GLY A 278 9.44 8.78 9.27
C GLY A 278 10.06 7.74 10.18
N GLY A 279 11.38 7.82 10.32
CA GLY A 279 12.25 7.14 11.26
C GLY A 279 13.50 8.01 11.43
#